data_AF-A0A8X6XHM2-F1
#
_entry.id   AF-A0A8X6XHM2-F1
#
_cell.length_a   1.000
_cell.length_b   1.000
_cell.length_c   1.000
_cell.angle_alpha   90.00
_cell.angle_beta   90.00
_cell.angle_gamma   90.00
#
_symmetry.space_group_name_H-M   'P 1'
#
loop_
_entity.id
_entity.type
_entity.pdbx_description
1 polymer ?
#
loop_
_entity_poly.entity_id
_entity_poly.type
_entity_poly.pdbx_seq_one_letter_code
_entity_poly.pdbx_strand_id
1 'polypeptide(L)'
;MQSLYFPTKLKVAGLIIRSIFDPRKVNNKIVIEGANAKLLDCLAEKLNFEFEILTTLIGGSRHSNGTWSGVIGLVQKGEADIRLEILVFFLKNVSKPLISATRMVP
;
A
#
# COMPACT_ATOMS: atom_id res chain seq x y z
N MET A 1 -4.93 6.39 -33.90
CA MET A 1 -4.53 6.86 -32.56
C MET A 1 -5.55 6.30 -31.59
N GLN A 2 -5.24 5.22 -30.87
CA GLN A 2 -6.19 4.64 -29.90
C GLN A 2 -6.19 5.57 -28.68
N SER A 3 -7.33 6.20 -28.39
CA SER A 3 -7.52 6.89 -27.12
C SER A 3 -7.46 5.84 -26.01
N LEU A 4 -6.43 5.90 -25.17
CA LEU A 4 -6.31 5.07 -23.98
C LEU A 4 -7.38 5.52 -22.98
N TYR A 5 -8.53 4.84 -23.01
CA TYR A 5 -9.56 5.01 -22.00
C TYR A 5 -9.08 4.42 -20.68
N PHE A 6 -9.39 5.11 -19.59
CA PHE A 6 -9.14 4.59 -18.25
C PHE A 6 -10.01 3.34 -18.00
N PRO A 7 -9.49 2.28 -17.36
CA PRO A 7 -10.28 1.08 -17.08
C PRO A 7 -11.52 1.40 -16.24
N THR A 8 -12.68 0.85 -16.59
CA THR A 8 -13.93 1.02 -15.83
C THR A 8 -14.01 0.13 -14.61
N LYS A 9 -13.11 -0.85 -14.48
CA LYS A 9 -13.01 -1.77 -13.34
C LYS A 9 -11.56 -1.94 -12.95
N LEU A 10 -11.28 -1.82 -11.65
CA LEU A 10 -9.94 -1.95 -11.08
C LEU A 10 -9.89 -2.94 -9.92
N LYS A 11 -8.88 -3.81 -9.94
CA LYS A 11 -8.50 -4.63 -8.80
C LYS A 11 -7.38 -3.95 -8.03
N VAL A 12 -7.64 -3.63 -6.76
CA VAL A 12 -6.74 -2.83 -5.92
C VAL A 12 -6.14 -3.72 -4.84
N ALA A 13 -4.82 -3.89 -4.86
CA ALA A 13 -4.09 -4.58 -3.81
C ALA A 13 -3.96 -3.68 -2.56
N GLY A 14 -4.43 -4.16 -1.42
CA GLY A 14 -4.39 -3.47 -0.14
C GLY A 14 -3.76 -4.31 0.97
N LEU A 15 -3.05 -3.67 1.90
CA LEU A 15 -2.45 -4.32 3.06
C LEU A 15 -3.34 -4.13 4.29
N ILE A 16 -3.84 -5.21 4.91
CA ILE A 16 -4.67 -5.07 6.11
C ILE A 16 -3.80 -4.65 7.29
N ILE A 17 -3.77 -3.35 7.57
CA ILE A 17 -3.22 -2.79 8.81
C ILE A 17 -4.39 -2.08 9.49
N ARG A 18 -4.68 -2.46 10.74
CA ARG A 18 -5.69 -1.77 11.56
C ARG A 18 -5.37 -0.26 11.55
N SER A 19 -6.35 0.56 11.18
CA SER A 19 -6.31 2.02 10.88
C SER A 19 -6.16 2.46 9.41
N ILE A 20 -5.63 1.62 8.50
CA ILE A 20 -5.38 2.00 7.09
C ILE A 20 -6.47 1.42 6.18
N PHE A 21 -6.72 0.14 6.37
CA PHE A 21 -7.89 -0.55 5.84
C PHE A 21 -8.55 -1.18 7.05
N ASP A 22 -9.66 -0.57 7.49
CA ASP A 22 -10.47 -1.09 8.58
C ASP A 22 -11.61 -1.92 7.98
N PRO A 23 -11.43 -3.25 7.81
CA PRO A 23 -12.48 -4.11 7.29
C PRO A 23 -13.59 -4.20 8.34
N ARG A 24 -14.72 -3.56 8.06
CA ARG A 24 -15.96 -3.73 8.83
C ARG A 24 -16.88 -4.69 8.12
N LYS A 25 -17.43 -5.66 8.84
CA LYS A 25 -18.46 -6.55 8.30
C LYS A 25 -19.81 -5.85 8.44
N VAL A 26 -20.40 -5.42 7.32
CA VAL A 26 -21.74 -4.82 7.25
C VAL A 26 -22.61 -5.71 6.38
N ASN A 27 -23.70 -6.25 6.93
CA ASN A 27 -24.64 -7.12 6.20
C ASN A 27 -23.96 -8.27 5.43
N ASN A 28 -23.03 -8.99 6.07
CA ASN A 28 -22.18 -10.04 5.48
C ASN A 28 -21.24 -9.60 4.34
N LYS A 29 -21.08 -8.30 4.08
CA LYS A 29 -20.07 -7.75 3.17
C LYS A 29 -18.93 -7.14 3.98
N ILE A 30 -17.71 -7.27 3.46
CA ILE A 30 -16.55 -6.53 4.00
C ILE A 30 -16.60 -5.14 3.38
N VAL A 31 -16.85 -4.13 4.20
CA VAL A 31 -16.72 -2.72 3.85
C VAL A 31 -15.36 -2.27 4.35
N ILE A 32 -14.59 -1.67 3.46
CA ILE A 32 -13.26 -1.19 3.79
C ILE A 32 -13.36 0.31 4.07
N GLU A 33 -13.00 0.71 5.28
CA GLU A 33 -13.00 2.11 5.70
C GLU A 33 -11.59 2.60 6.01
N GLY A 34 -11.43 3.93 6.11
CA GLY A 34 -10.16 4.60 6.35
C GLY A 34 -9.82 5.66 5.29
N ALA A 35 -8.72 6.38 5.50
CA ALA A 35 -8.29 7.47 4.61
C ALA A 35 -8.08 6.98 3.16
N ASN A 36 -7.50 5.78 2.99
CA ASN A 36 -7.25 5.20 1.68
C ASN A 36 -8.55 4.76 0.99
N ALA A 37 -9.52 4.24 1.73
CA ALA A 37 -10.83 3.92 1.16
C ALA A 37 -11.52 5.18 0.63
N LYS A 38 -11.47 6.29 1.40
CA LYS A 38 -12.04 7.57 0.96
C LYS A 38 -11.32 8.18 -0.23
N LEU A 39 -10.00 8.08 -0.30
CA LEU A 39 -9.25 8.48 -1.49
C LEU A 39 -9.69 7.66 -2.71
N LEU A 40 -9.85 6.34 -2.55
CA LEU A 40 -10.25 5.46 -3.64
C LEU A 40 -11.69 5.72 -4.09
N ASP A 41 -12.62 6.00 -3.18
CA ASP A 41 -13.99 6.46 -3.48
C ASP A 41 -13.96 7.74 -4.34
N CYS A 42 -13.17 8.74 -3.93
CA CYS A 42 -13.03 10.00 -4.69
C CYS A 42 -12.46 9.76 -6.09
N LEU A 43 -11.45 8.90 -6.22
CA LEU A 43 -10.86 8.56 -7.52
C LEU A 43 -11.87 7.82 -8.40
N ALA A 44 -12.60 6.85 -7.83
CA ALA A 44 -13.64 6.09 -8.51
C ALA A 44 -14.73 7.01 -9.09
N GLU A 45 -15.18 7.99 -8.30
CA GLU A 45 -16.16 8.99 -8.74
C GLU A 45 -15.60 9.87 -9.87
N LYS A 46 -14.38 10.41 -9.71
CA LYS A 46 -13.81 11.37 -10.68
C LYS A 46 -13.34 10.74 -11.98
N LEU A 47 -12.89 9.49 -11.92
CA LEU A 47 -12.36 8.75 -13.07
C LEU A 47 -13.37 7.74 -13.63
N ASN A 48 -14.56 7.66 -13.03
CA ASN A 48 -15.68 6.81 -13.45
C ASN A 48 -15.31 5.32 -13.56
N PHE A 49 -14.77 4.76 -12.48
CA PHE A 49 -14.46 3.33 -12.38
C PHE A 49 -15.06 2.71 -11.11
N GLU A 50 -15.30 1.41 -11.19
CA GLU A 50 -15.60 0.56 -10.04
C GLU A 50 -14.33 -0.16 -9.57
N PHE A 51 -14.25 -0.53 -8.30
CA PHE A 51 -13.10 -1.27 -7.79
C PHE A 51 -13.47 -2.41 -6.85
N GLU A 52 -12.63 -3.44 -6.85
CA GLU A 52 -12.58 -4.47 -5.81
C GLU A 52 -11.22 -4.42 -5.11
N ILE A 53 -11.20 -4.70 -3.81
CA ILE A 53 -9.96 -4.68 -3.02
C ILE A 53 -9.53 -6.11 -2.72
N LEU A 54 -8.33 -6.46 -3.17
CA LEU A 54 -7.65 -7.70 -2.82
C LEU A 54 -6.70 -7.44 -1.67
N THR A 55 -6.99 -8.06 -0.53
CA THR A 55 -6.23 -7.81 0.70
C THR A 55 -5.28 -8.93 1.05
N THR A 56 -4.11 -8.59 1.60
CA THR A 56 -3.19 -9.55 2.24
C THR A 56 -2.61 -8.94 3.52
N LEU A 57 -1.95 -9.77 4.33
CA LEU A 57 -1.32 -9.38 5.60
C LEU A 57 0.15 -8.96 5.45
N ILE A 58 0.75 -9.15 4.27
CA ILE A 58 2.16 -8.87 4.05
C ILE A 58 2.39 -7.88 2.89
N GLY A 59 3.29 -6.92 3.12
CA GLY A 59 3.67 -5.90 2.12
C GLY A 59 4.35 -6.49 0.88
N GLY A 60 5.07 -7.60 1.07
CA GLY A 60 5.75 -8.32 0.01
C GLY A 60 7.26 -8.39 0.23
N SER A 61 7.83 -9.51 -0.19
CA SER A 61 9.27 -9.78 -0.10
C SER A 61 9.73 -10.38 -1.41
N ARG A 62 10.90 -9.96 -1.87
CA ARG A 62 11.50 -10.49 -3.09
C ARG A 62 12.13 -11.84 -2.80
N HIS A 63 11.74 -12.84 -3.57
CA HIS A 63 12.35 -14.17 -3.56
C HIS A 63 13.60 -14.19 -4.46
N SER A 64 14.47 -15.18 -4.23
CA SER A 64 15.70 -15.37 -5.02
C SER A 64 15.42 -15.61 -6.52
N ASN A 65 14.27 -16.20 -6.85
CA ASN A 65 13.81 -16.42 -8.22
C ASN A 65 13.23 -15.15 -8.90
N GLY A 66 13.31 -13.98 -8.26
CA GLY A 66 12.81 -12.71 -8.81
C GLY A 66 11.31 -12.46 -8.66
N THR A 67 10.57 -13.42 -8.09
CA THR A 67 9.14 -13.23 -7.76
C THR A 67 8.96 -12.48 -6.46
N TRP A 68 7.76 -11.91 -6.26
CA TRP A 68 7.38 -11.21 -5.05
C TRP A 68 6.18 -11.88 -4.37
N SER A 69 6.19 -11.84 -3.04
CA SER A 69 5.02 -12.18 -2.21
C SER A 69 4.16 -10.95 -1.91
N GLY A 70 3.05 -11.17 -1.18
CA GLY A 70 2.21 -10.10 -0.65
C GLY A 70 1.56 -9.21 -1.70
N VAL A 71 1.27 -7.96 -1.33
CA VAL A 71 0.60 -7.00 -2.23
C VAL A 71 1.41 -6.71 -3.50
N ILE A 72 2.75 -6.74 -3.42
CA ILE A 72 3.61 -6.60 -4.61
C ILE A 72 3.44 -7.82 -5.53
N GLY A 73 3.38 -9.02 -4.95
CA GLY A 73 3.13 -10.25 -5.69
C GLY A 73 1.79 -10.28 -6.43
N LEU A 74 0.73 -9.75 -5.81
CA LEU A 74 -0.59 -9.64 -6.44
C LEU A 74 -0.53 -8.81 -7.74
N VAL A 75 0.19 -7.69 -7.71
CA VAL A 75 0.37 -6.86 -8.91
C VAL A 75 1.27 -7.55 -9.94
N GLN A 76 2.39 -8.15 -9.50
CA GLN A 76 3.31 -8.84 -10.42
C GLN A 76 2.63 -9.97 -11.21
N LYS A 77 1.70 -10.69 -10.57
CA LYS A 77 0.96 -11.81 -11.17
C LYS A 77 -0.24 -11.37 -12.01
N GLY A 78 -0.56 -10.08 -12.06
CA GLY A 78 -1.76 -9.56 -12.72
C GLY A 78 -3.06 -9.90 -11.98
N GLU A 79 -2.98 -10.27 -10.70
CA GLU A 79 -4.16 -10.49 -9.86
C GLU A 79 -4.76 -9.14 -9.42
N ALA A 80 -3.93 -8.11 -9.27
CA ALA A 80 -4.32 -6.73 -9.02
C ALA A 80 -3.71 -5.78 -10.08
N ASP A 81 -4.42 -4.70 -10.41
CA ASP A 81 -3.99 -3.69 -11.38
C ASP A 81 -3.10 -2.63 -10.73
N ILE A 82 -3.45 -2.23 -9.51
CA ILE A 82 -2.73 -1.21 -8.75
C ILE A 82 -2.59 -1.62 -7.29
N ARG A 83 -1.64 -1.00 -6.59
CA ARG A 83 -1.47 -1.10 -5.14
C ARG A 83 -1.78 0.24 -4.50
N LEU A 84 -2.58 0.24 -3.44
CA LEU A 84 -2.81 1.42 -2.61
C LEU A 84 -2.15 1.23 -1.24
N GLU A 85 -1.21 2.10 -0.90
CA GLU A 85 -0.47 2.05 0.36
C GLU A 85 -0.37 3.45 0.97
N ILE A 86 -0.37 3.52 2.30
CA ILE A 86 0.01 4.74 3.03
C ILE A 86 1.53 4.80 3.12
N LEU A 87 2.10 5.91 2.64
CA LEU A 87 3.52 6.19 2.78
C LEU A 87 3.81 6.57 4.24
N VAL A 88 4.30 5.63 5.05
CA VAL A 88 4.82 5.93 6.38
C VAL A 88 6.29 6.33 6.23
N PHE A 89 6.58 7.62 6.38
CA PHE A 89 7.96 8.08 6.54
C PHE A 89 8.47 7.64 7.92
N PHE A 90 9.27 6.59 7.97
CA PHE A 90 10.15 6.40 9.11
C PHE A 90 11.21 7.49 9.04
N LEU A 91 11.04 8.53 9.86
CA LEU A 91 12.12 9.46 10.15
C LEU A 91 13.22 8.63 10.83
N LYS A 92 14.21 8.18 10.05
CA LYS A 92 15.45 7.66 10.61
C LYS A 92 16.05 8.82 11.38
N ASN A 93 15.99 8.74 12.71
CA ASN A 93 16.75 9.62 13.59
C ASN A 93 18.20 9.65 13.09
N VAL A 94 18.61 10.78 12.51
CA VAL A 94 20.01 11.08 12.22
C VAL A 94 20.66 11.36 13.56
N SER A 95 20.96 10.30 14.31
CA SER A 95 21.92 10.37 15.41
C SER A 95 23.25 9.85 14.87
N LYS A 96 23.99 10.74 14.20
CA LYS A 96 25.44 10.55 14.11
C LYS A 96 25.97 10.63 15.55
N PRO A 97 26.81 9.70 16.03
CA PRO A 97 27.51 9.91 17.28
C PRO A 97 28.38 11.15 17.12
N LEU A 98 28.21 12.15 18.00
CA LEU A 98 29.18 13.23 18.13
C LEU A 98 30.49 12.60 18.63
N ILE A 99 31.45 12.41 17.72
CA ILE A 99 32.83 12.35 18.14
C ILE A 99 33.22 13.80 18.47
N SER A 100 33.29 14.12 19.76
CA SER A 100 34.14 15.21 20.27
C SER A 100 34.52 14.82 21.70
N ALA A 101 35.71 14.27 21.94
CA ALA A 101 37.00 14.95 22.00
C ALA A 101 37.48 15.00 23.48
N THR A 102 38.72 14.56 23.68
CA THR A 102 39.63 14.88 24.80
C THR A 102 39.31 14.36 26.21
N ARG A 103 40.04 13.30 26.59
CA ARG A 103 41.01 13.37 27.71
C ARG A 103 42.04 12.22 27.62
N MET A 104 43.22 12.53 27.07
CA MET A 104 44.50 12.04 27.62
C MET A 104 44.82 13.03 28.77
N VAL A 105 45.36 12.74 29.96
CA VAL A 105 46.32 11.76 30.52
C VAL A 105 45.98 11.70 32.05
N PRO A 106 46.43 10.69 32.83
CA PRO A 106 46.23 10.58 34.29
C PRO A 106 46.74 11.77 35.12
#